data_AF-A0A0B6AUJ9-F1
#
_entry.id   AF-A0A0B6AUJ9-F1
#
_cell.length_a   1.000
_cell.length_b   1.000
_cell.length_c   1.000
_cell.angle_alpha   90.00
_cell.angle_beta   90.00
_cell.angle_gamma   90.00
#
_symmetry.space_group_name_H-M   'P 1'
#
loop_
_entity.id
_entity.type
_entity.pdbx_description
1 polymer ?
#
loop_
_entity_poly.entity_id
_entity_poly.type
_entity_poly.pdbx_seq_one_letter_code
_entity_poly.pdbx_strand_id
1 'polypeptide(L)'
;MSRQDKTRATVDIFGQQYSIVGSESTSHIRLVASIVDEKMREISTKNPSLDINKLAVLTAVNAVHEYIKLKEDYERLEQKLYGKEE
;
A
#
# COMPACT_ATOMS: atom_id res chain seq x y z
N MET A 1 14.93 -17.89 -20.95
CA MET A 1 14.97 -17.41 -19.55
C MET A 1 14.63 -15.92 -19.56
N SER A 2 13.36 -15.55 -19.38
CA SER A 2 12.96 -14.14 -19.33
C SER A 2 13.46 -13.54 -18.01
N ARG A 3 14.46 -12.66 -18.06
CA ARG A 3 14.74 -11.76 -16.95
C ARG A 3 13.55 -10.82 -16.90
N GLN A 4 12.64 -11.00 -15.94
CA GLN A 4 11.72 -9.92 -15.58
C GLN A 4 12.59 -8.73 -15.21
N ASP A 5 12.51 -7.67 -16.02
CA ASP A 5 13.20 -6.41 -15.75
C ASP A 5 12.67 -5.87 -14.42
N LYS A 6 13.51 -6.01 -13.38
CA LYS A 6 13.19 -5.50 -12.05
C LYS A 6 13.49 -4.01 -12.05
N THR A 7 12.47 -3.20 -11.88
CA THR A 7 12.59 -1.77 -11.67
C THR A 7 13.09 -1.51 -10.26
N ARG A 8 14.15 -0.72 -10.11
CA ARG A 8 14.60 -0.19 -8.82
C ARG A 8 14.25 1.29 -8.72
N ALA A 9 13.59 1.68 -7.65
CA ALA A 9 13.24 3.07 -7.37
C ALA A 9 13.66 3.44 -5.95
N THR A 10 14.31 4.59 -5.81
CA THR A 10 14.60 5.19 -4.51
C THR A 10 13.50 6.18 -4.17
N VAL A 11 12.88 6.00 -3.01
CA VAL A 11 11.77 6.79 -2.50
C VAL A 11 12.06 7.29 -1.09
N ASP A 12 11.39 8.36 -0.68
CA ASP A 12 11.43 8.87 0.69
C ASP A 12 10.07 8.58 1.34
N ILE A 13 10.09 7.96 2.52
CA ILE A 13 8.90 7.67 3.31
C ILE A 13 9.19 8.11 4.74
N PHE A 14 8.40 9.05 5.24
CA PHE A 14 8.49 9.61 6.58
C PHE A 14 9.90 10.16 6.92
N GLY A 15 10.58 10.77 5.93
CA GLY A 15 11.93 11.32 6.09
C GLY A 15 13.04 10.27 6.08
N GLN A 16 12.72 9.01 5.74
CA GLN A 16 13.68 7.93 5.56
C GLN A 16 13.72 7.49 4.09
N GLN A 17 14.93 7.33 3.55
CA GLN A 17 15.13 6.91 2.18
C GLN A 17 15.13 5.37 2.07
N TYR A 18 14.30 4.83 1.17
CA TYR A 18 14.21 3.41 0.88
C TYR A 18 14.48 3.12 -0.60
N SER A 19 15.18 2.03 -0.88
CA SER A 19 15.38 1.51 -2.24
C SER A 19 14.45 0.32 -2.47
N ILE A 20 13.36 0.53 -3.20
CA ILE A 20 12.35 -0.49 -3.50
C ILE A 20 12.67 -1.13 -4.85
N VAL A 21 12.56 -2.46 -4.92
CA VAL A 21 12.71 -3.24 -6.16
C VAL A 21 11.38 -3.93 -6.46
N GLY A 22 10.82 -3.69 -7.64
CA GLY A 22 9.53 -4.25 -8.06
C GLY A 22 9.49 -4.57 -9.55
N SER A 23 8.46 -5.31 -9.96
CA SER A 23 8.13 -5.54 -11.37
C SER A 23 7.36 -4.38 -12.01
N GLU A 24 6.83 -3.48 -11.17
CA GLU A 24 6.03 -2.33 -11.60
C GLU A 24 6.89 -1.18 -12.11
N SER A 25 6.23 -0.21 -12.77
CA SER A 25 6.89 1.01 -13.21
C SER A 25 7.40 1.85 -12.02
N THR A 26 8.48 2.61 -12.25
CA THR A 26 9.04 3.55 -11.25
C THR A 26 7.97 4.54 -10.76
N SER A 27 7.08 4.98 -11.64
CA SER A 27 5.99 5.90 -11.31
C SER A 27 5.00 5.28 -10.34
N HIS A 28 4.62 4.01 -10.55
CA HIS A 28 3.74 3.29 -9.65
C HIS A 28 4.38 3.12 -8.26
N ILE A 29 5.67 2.75 -8.21
CA ILE A 29 6.40 2.62 -6.93
C ILE A 29 6.45 3.94 -6.18
N ARG A 30 6.71 5.06 -6.86
CA ARG A 30 6.70 6.40 -6.26
C ARG A 30 5.31 6.79 -5.74
N LEU A 31 4.26 6.46 -6.49
CA LEU A 31 2.88 6.72 -6.07
C LEU A 31 2.54 5.95 -4.79
N VAL A 32 2.86 4.65 -4.73
CA VAL A 32 2.65 3.83 -3.54
C VAL A 32 3.41 4.40 -2.34
N ALA A 33 4.68 4.79 -2.52
CA ALA A 33 5.47 5.40 -1.46
C ALA A 33 4.86 6.72 -0.96
N SER A 34 4.35 7.57 -1.85
CA SER A 34 3.68 8.83 -1.49
C SER A 34 2.43 8.58 -0.65
N ILE A 35 1.62 7.57 -1.00
CA ILE A 35 0.41 7.22 -0.25
C ILE A 35 0.77 6.70 1.15
N VAL A 36 1.84 5.90 1.26
CA VAL A 36 2.31 5.41 2.56
C VAL A 36 2.81 6.57 3.43
N ASP A 37 3.60 7.50 2.88
CA ASP A 37 4.07 8.69 3.60
C ASP A 37 2.90 9.52 4.13
N GLU A 38 1.88 9.77 3.31
CA GLU A 38 0.67 10.50 3.70
C GLU A 38 -0.08 9.80 4.84
N LYS A 39 -0.32 8.49 4.74
CA LYS A 39 -0.98 7.71 5.82
C LYS A 39 -0.17 7.72 7.11
N MET A 40 1.17 7.60 7.03
CA MET A 40 2.03 7.68 8.21
C MET A 40 1.94 9.05 8.88
N ARG A 41 1.93 10.14 8.10
CA ARG A 41 1.75 11.51 8.63
C ARG A 41 0.38 11.67 9.26
N GLU A 42 -0.68 11.20 8.62
CA GLU A 42 -2.04 11.27 9.16
C GLU A 42 -2.14 10.57 10.52
N ILE A 43 -1.64 9.34 10.62
CA ILE A 43 -1.67 8.57 11.88
C ILE A 43 -0.79 9.24 12.95
N SER A 44 0.36 9.80 12.56
CA SER A 44 1.27 10.53 13.45
C SER A 44 0.60 11.77 14.06
N THR A 45 -0.15 12.55 13.27
CA THR A 45 -0.85 13.74 13.80
C THR A 45 -1.90 13.38 14.85
N LYS A 46 -2.55 12.22 14.73
CA LYS A 46 -3.53 11.71 15.70
C LYS A 46 -2.87 11.08 16.93
N ASN A 47 -1.62 10.65 16.82
CA ASN A 47 -0.91 9.89 17.86
C ASN A 47 0.57 10.33 17.95
N PRO A 48 0.85 11.53 18.48
CA PRO A 48 2.18 12.12 18.45
C PRO A 48 3.23 11.41 19.33
N SER A 49 2.81 10.55 20.25
CA SER A 49 3.70 9.79 21.15
C SER A 49 4.12 8.42 20.62
N LEU A 50 3.67 8.02 19.41
CA LEU A 50 4.04 6.75 18.82
C LEU A 50 5.45 6.78 18.24
N ASP A 51 6.24 5.74 18.56
CA ASP A 51 7.51 5.48 17.90
C ASP A 51 7.31 5.20 16.39
N ILE A 52 8.28 5.58 15.56
CA ILE A 52 8.25 5.44 14.10
C ILE A 52 8.01 3.98 13.68
N ASN A 53 8.59 3.02 14.38
CA ASN A 53 8.41 1.60 14.03
C ASN A 53 6.96 1.16 14.28
N LYS A 54 6.37 1.60 15.40
CA LYS A 54 4.96 1.29 15.72
C LYS A 54 4.01 1.98 14.74
N LEU A 55 4.33 3.21 14.35
CA LEU A 55 3.60 3.95 13.32
C LEU A 55 3.61 3.22 11.97
N ALA A 56 4.78 2.75 11.53
CA ALA A 56 4.93 2.00 10.29
C ALA A 56 4.13 0.69 10.32
N VAL A 57 4.21 -0.08 11.42
CA VAL A 57 3.43 -1.30 11.59
C VAL A 57 1.93 -1.02 11.59
N LEU A 58 1.47 0.02 12.32
CA LEU A 58 0.06 0.40 12.34
C LEU A 58 -0.44 0.84 10.95
N THR A 59 0.40 1.55 10.19
CA THR A 59 0.10 1.93 8.81
C THR A 59 -0.05 0.71 7.92
N ALA A 60 0.85 -0.28 8.04
CA ALA A 60 0.78 -1.54 7.30
C ALA A 60 -0.49 -2.33 7.65
N VAL A 61 -0.83 -2.43 8.94
CA VAL A 61 -2.05 -3.11 9.41
C VAL A 61 -3.30 -2.43 8.83
N ASN A 62 -3.37 -1.10 8.87
CA ASN A 62 -4.49 -0.35 8.32
C ASN A 62 -4.62 -0.54 6.79
N ALA A 63 -3.50 -0.51 6.06
CA ALA A 63 -3.47 -0.71 4.62
C ALA A 63 -3.95 -2.13 4.22
N VAL A 64 -3.50 -3.16 4.95
CA VAL A 64 -3.94 -4.55 4.71
C VAL A 64 -5.42 -4.73 5.04
N HIS A 65 -5.91 -4.11 6.12
CA HIS A 65 -7.34 -4.14 6.47
C HIS A 65 -8.22 -3.52 5.39
N GLU A 66 -7.83 -2.35 4.86
CA GLU A 66 -8.52 -1.71 3.74
C GLU A 66 -8.49 -2.58 2.48
N TYR A 67 -7.35 -3.21 2.19
CA TYR A 67 -7.24 -4.15 1.07
C TYR A 67 -8.17 -5.36 1.21
N ILE A 68 -8.24 -5.97 2.40
CA ILE A 68 -9.13 -7.12 2.66
C ILE A 68 -10.58 -6.71 2.44
N LYS A 69 -11.02 -5.57 3.00
CA LYS A 69 -12.38 -5.05 2.79
C LYS A 69 -12.68 -4.80 1.32
N LEU A 70 -11.75 -4.16 0.59
CA LEU A 70 -11.91 -3.91 -0.83
C LEU A 70 -12.05 -5.21 -1.63
N LYS A 71 -11.26 -6.23 -1.27
CA LYS A 71 -11.34 -7.55 -1.89
C LYS A 71 -12.68 -8.23 -1.62
N GLU A 72 -13.17 -8.20 -0.37
CA GLU A 72 -14.49 -8.75 -0.01
C GLU A 72 -15.63 -8.04 -0.75
N ASP A 73 -15.56 -6.71 -0.88
CA ASP A 73 -16.55 -5.92 -1.62
C ASP A 73 -16.50 -6.20 -3.12
N TYR A 74 -15.30 -6.41 -3.67
CA TYR A 74 -15.09 -6.82 -5.06
C TYR A 74 -15.69 -8.21 -5.32
N GLU A 75 -15.39 -9.20 -4.48
CA GLU A 75 -15.94 -10.56 -4.58
C GLU A 75 -17.48 -10.54 -4.46
N ARG A 76 -18.02 -9.73 -3.54
CA ARG A 76 -19.48 -9.55 -3.39
C ARG A 76 -20.11 -8.91 -4.63
N LEU A 77 -19.42 -7.96 -5.27
CA LEU A 77 -19.90 -7.32 -6.48
C LEU A 77 -19.85 -8.27 -7.67
N GLU A 78 -18.77 -9.04 -7.84
CA GLU A 78 -18.66 -10.09 -8.85
C GLU A 78 -19.77 -11.13 -8.68
N GLN A 79 -20.03 -11.60 -7.46
CA GLN A 79 -21.15 -12.52 -7.19
C GLN A 79 -22.51 -11.94 -7.58
N LYS A 80 -22.74 -10.63 -7.40
CA LYS A 80 -24.00 -9.99 -7.82
C LYS A 80 -24.13 -9.83 -9.33
N LEU A 81 -23.01 -9.66 -10.04
CA LEU A 81 -22.98 -9.50 -11.48
C LEU A 81 -23.10 -10.85 -12.20
N TYR A 82 -22.41 -11.88 -11.70
CA TYR A 82 -22.35 -13.21 -12.33
C TYR A 82 -23.29 -14.24 -11.68
N GLY A 83 -23.76 -14.00 -10.45
CA GLY A 83 -24.72 -14.87 -9.74
C GLY A 83 -26.20 -14.50 -9.97
N LYS A 84 -26.50 -13.71 -11.00
CA LYS A 84 -27.88 -13.34 -11.41
C LYS A 84 -28.40 -14.11 -12.62
N GLU A 85 -27.69 -15.16 -13.05
CA GLU A 85 -28.10 -16.04 -14.15
C GLU A 85 -28.85 -17.31 -13.69
N GLU A 86 -29.29 -17.41 -12.43
CA GLU A 86 -30.27 -18.42 -11.99
C GLU A 86 -31.59 -17.81 -11.52
#